data_AF-A0A7X6PN24-F1
#
_entry.id   AF-A0A7X6PN24-F1
#
_cell.length_a   1.000
_cell.length_b   1.000
_cell.length_c   1.000
_cell.angle_alpha   90.00
_cell.angle_beta   90.00
_cell.angle_gamma   90.00
#
_symmetry.space_group_name_H-M   'P 1'
#
loop_
_entity.id
_entity.type
_entity.pdbx_description
1 polymer ?
#
loop_
_entity_poly.entity_id
_entity_poly.type
_entity_poly.pdbx_seq_one_letter_code
_entity_poly.pdbx_strand_id
1 'polypeptide(L)'
;MALPFSPDVLRQVERLGGTWREVPTDASPLARVEALSFPKRLVSAEEVPDLHPAEVGLPDVEAFIDLDVPLPDVPVALPCGVRWCGHEWQAGDITYPWDEGWGRDLPLVDLTADDAAVEELEKFRQLVGDPRASRAVLLTYSDGYPNYLFINADDPHPGDPAVWSTDHEGFFRELEATAPSLSDWLGRQLTDEELYPLLRD
;
A
#
# COMPACT_ATOMS: atom_id res chain seq x y z
N MET A 1 20.45 10.72 -12.61
CA MET A 1 19.70 10.38 -11.40
C MET A 1 18.55 11.35 -11.25
N ALA A 2 17.44 10.90 -10.70
CA ALA A 2 16.22 11.66 -10.46
C ALA A 2 15.61 11.25 -9.11
N LEU A 3 14.75 12.09 -8.56
CA LEU A 3 13.91 11.72 -7.43
C LEU A 3 12.94 10.60 -7.86
N PRO A 4 12.68 9.60 -7.00
CA PRO A 4 11.74 8.54 -7.34
C PRO A 4 10.31 9.06 -7.45
N PHE A 5 9.94 10.01 -6.58
CA PHE A 5 8.64 10.69 -6.53
C PHE A 5 8.81 12.20 -6.30
N SER A 6 7.68 12.92 -6.20
CA SER A 6 7.62 14.35 -5.95
C SER A 6 8.23 14.71 -4.58
N PRO A 7 8.71 15.94 -4.39
CA PRO A 7 9.17 16.40 -3.08
C PRO A 7 8.11 16.26 -1.98
N ASP A 8 6.82 16.25 -2.32
CA ASP A 8 5.72 16.14 -1.35
C ASP A 8 5.60 14.72 -0.82
N VAL A 9 5.68 13.72 -1.70
CA VAL A 9 5.79 12.30 -1.32
C VAL A 9 7.03 12.08 -0.45
N LEU A 10 8.19 12.58 -0.88
CA LEU A 10 9.44 12.36 -0.14
C LEU A 10 9.43 12.99 1.26
N ARG A 11 8.80 14.15 1.43
CA ARG A 11 8.60 14.75 2.77
C ARG A 11 7.74 13.86 3.68
N GLN A 12 6.70 13.21 3.13
CA GLN A 12 5.89 12.29 3.91
C GLN A 12 6.66 11.02 4.27
N VAL A 13 7.44 10.47 3.34
CA VAL A 13 8.34 9.34 3.58
C VAL A 13 9.27 9.66 4.75
N GLU A 14 9.97 10.80 4.71
CA GLU A 14 10.87 11.24 5.78
C GLU A 14 10.14 11.48 7.11
N ARG A 15 8.95 12.10 7.08
CA ARG A 15 8.13 12.31 8.29
C ARG A 15 7.81 10.99 8.99
N LEU A 16 7.51 9.95 8.22
CA LEU A 16 7.18 8.61 8.70
C LEU A 16 8.43 7.77 9.04
N GLY A 17 9.61 8.40 9.14
CA GLY A 17 10.88 7.71 9.41
C GLY A 17 11.42 6.91 8.21
N GLY A 18 10.73 6.95 7.07
CA GLY A 18 11.11 6.30 5.83
C GLY A 18 12.42 6.82 5.25
N THR A 19 13.02 6.01 4.41
CA THR A 19 14.18 6.36 3.60
C THR A 19 13.85 6.24 2.13
N TRP A 20 14.60 6.98 1.32
CA TRP A 20 14.48 6.90 -0.12
C TRP A 20 15.84 7.03 -0.79
N ARG A 21 15.95 6.55 -2.03
CA ARG A 21 17.14 6.70 -2.86
C ARG A 21 16.79 7.31 -4.21
N GLU A 22 17.74 8.04 -4.80
CA GLU A 22 17.60 8.47 -6.18
C GLU A 22 17.55 7.26 -7.12
N VAL A 23 16.86 7.44 -8.24
CA VAL A 23 16.72 6.42 -9.28
C VAL A 23 17.29 6.92 -10.62
N PRO A 24 17.61 6.02 -11.57
CA PRO A 24 17.88 6.41 -12.94
C PRO A 24 16.75 7.27 -13.52
N THR A 25 17.06 8.18 -14.44
CA THR A 25 16.07 9.10 -15.01
C THR A 25 14.97 8.34 -15.78
N ASP A 26 15.31 7.17 -16.31
CA ASP A 26 14.48 6.21 -17.04
C ASP A 26 13.97 5.06 -16.17
N ALA A 27 14.05 5.18 -14.83
CA ALA A 27 13.58 4.16 -13.92
C ALA A 27 12.11 3.80 -14.14
N SER A 28 11.82 2.49 -14.12
CA SER A 28 10.46 1.97 -14.21
C SER A 28 9.61 2.42 -13.02
N PRO A 29 8.27 2.41 -13.14
CA PRO A 29 7.37 2.69 -12.03
C PRO A 29 7.65 1.81 -10.80
N LEU A 30 7.92 0.52 -11.02
CA LEU A 30 8.32 -0.39 -9.95
C LEU A 30 9.62 0.05 -9.27
N ALA A 31 10.67 0.36 -10.05
CA ALA A 31 11.95 0.81 -9.49
C ALA A 31 11.83 2.11 -8.69
N ARG A 32 10.82 2.96 -8.97
CA ARG A 32 10.50 4.16 -8.18
C ARG A 32 9.86 3.79 -6.84
N VAL A 33 8.91 2.86 -6.84
CA VAL A 33 8.28 2.33 -5.61
C VAL A 33 9.31 1.62 -4.72
N GLU A 34 10.18 0.77 -5.30
CA GLU A 34 11.31 0.10 -4.64
C GLU A 34 12.44 1.04 -4.19
N ALA A 35 12.36 2.31 -4.56
CA ALA A 35 13.29 3.32 -4.06
C ALA A 35 12.80 3.96 -2.76
N LEU A 36 11.58 3.65 -2.29
CA LEU A 36 11.06 4.01 -0.98
C LEU A 36 11.15 2.82 -0.02
N SER A 37 11.43 3.09 1.25
CA SER A 37 11.40 2.10 2.33
C SER A 37 10.90 2.76 3.60
N PHE A 38 10.08 2.06 4.38
CA PHE A 38 9.58 2.53 5.67
C PHE A 38 10.14 1.63 6.77
N PRO A 39 10.64 2.20 7.88
CA PRO A 39 11.23 1.39 8.95
C PRO A 39 10.16 0.68 9.79
N LYS A 40 8.96 1.26 9.89
CA LYS A 40 7.93 0.87 10.87
C LYS A 40 6.57 1.21 10.29
N ARG A 41 5.77 0.18 10.05
CA ARG A 41 4.32 0.11 9.79
C ARG A 41 3.61 1.45 9.52
N LEU A 42 2.86 1.52 8.43
CA LEU A 42 2.00 2.67 8.16
C LEU A 42 0.63 2.41 8.78
N VAL A 43 0.31 3.13 9.86
CA VAL A 43 -0.97 3.02 10.56
C VAL A 43 -1.73 4.32 10.42
N SER A 44 -2.97 4.26 9.97
CA SER A 44 -3.86 5.41 9.94
C SER A 44 -4.60 5.60 11.26
N ALA A 45 -5.08 6.81 11.54
CA ALA A 45 -5.88 7.09 12.73
C ALA A 45 -7.18 6.26 12.82
N GLU A 46 -7.70 5.82 11.66
CA GLU A 46 -8.91 5.00 11.58
C GLU A 46 -8.69 3.57 12.06
N GLU A 47 -7.45 3.07 12.01
CA GLU A 47 -7.10 1.70 12.40
C GLU A 47 -6.74 1.59 13.88
N VAL A 48 -6.36 2.70 14.52
CA VAL A 48 -5.93 2.70 15.93
C VAL A 48 -6.94 2.11 16.92
N PRO A 49 -8.26 2.38 16.82
CA PRO A 49 -9.24 1.79 17.74
C PRO A 49 -9.27 0.27 17.74
N ASP A 50 -8.76 -0.35 16.67
CA ASP A 50 -8.74 -1.79 16.45
C ASP A 50 -7.32 -2.37 16.59
N LEU A 51 -6.37 -1.57 17.08
CA LEU A 51 -5.00 -1.99 17.40
C LEU A 51 -4.86 -2.30 18.89
N HIS A 52 -5.34 -3.47 19.29
CA HIS A 52 -5.08 -4.00 20.62
C HIS A 52 -3.82 -4.88 20.61
N PRO A 53 -2.84 -4.66 21.52
CA PRO A 53 -1.63 -5.48 21.60
C PRO A 53 -1.94 -6.99 21.62
N ALA A 54 -2.94 -7.39 22.41
CA ALA A 54 -3.36 -8.79 22.51
C ALA A 54 -3.87 -9.37 21.19
N GLU A 55 -4.54 -8.56 20.36
CA GLU A 55 -5.05 -8.96 19.04
C GLU A 55 -3.92 -9.13 18.03
N VAL A 56 -2.79 -8.45 18.19
CA VAL A 56 -1.58 -8.64 17.38
C VAL A 56 -0.56 -9.58 18.02
N GLY A 57 -0.95 -10.36 19.04
CA GLY A 57 -0.08 -11.32 19.71
C GLY A 57 1.01 -10.70 20.58
N LEU A 58 0.86 -9.43 20.95
CA LEU A 58 1.73 -8.71 21.88
C LEU A 58 1.09 -8.65 23.28
N PRO A 59 1.89 -8.71 24.35
CA PRO A 59 1.35 -8.79 25.72
C PRO A 59 0.75 -7.47 26.21
N ASP A 60 1.25 -6.32 25.76
CA ASP A 60 0.87 -4.99 26.21
C ASP A 60 1.34 -3.90 25.23
N VAL A 61 0.93 -2.65 25.49
CA VAL A 61 1.31 -1.48 24.68
C VAL A 61 2.82 -1.26 24.66
N GLU A 62 3.54 -1.56 25.76
CA GLU A 62 5.00 -1.36 25.80
C GLU A 62 5.71 -2.33 24.86
N ALA A 63 5.27 -3.58 24.80
CA ALA A 63 5.76 -4.53 23.81
C ALA A 63 5.43 -4.11 22.37
N PHE A 64 4.33 -3.38 22.13
CA PHE A 64 4.04 -2.78 20.82
C PHE A 64 5.02 -1.66 20.48
N ILE A 65 5.30 -0.76 21.43
CA ILE A 65 6.22 0.37 21.27
C ILE A 65 7.66 -0.13 21.04
N ASP A 66 8.09 -1.12 21.81
CA ASP A 66 9.43 -1.73 21.73
C ASP A 66 9.61 -2.61 20.48
N LEU A 67 8.54 -2.93 19.76
CA LEU A 67 8.60 -3.80 18.59
C LEU A 67 9.29 -3.07 17.42
N ASP A 68 10.52 -3.48 17.11
CA ASP A 68 11.36 -2.91 16.03
C ASP A 68 11.30 -3.72 14.72
N VAL A 69 10.26 -4.55 14.57
CA VAL A 69 10.00 -5.40 13.39
C VAL A 69 8.59 -5.13 12.83
N PRO A 70 8.22 -5.63 11.64
CA PRO A 70 6.83 -5.60 11.18
C PRO A 70 5.87 -6.17 12.22
N LEU A 71 4.60 -5.72 12.21
CA LEU A 71 3.60 -6.32 13.09
C LEU A 71 3.47 -7.81 12.77
N PRO A 72 3.21 -8.65 13.78
CA PRO A 72 2.82 -10.03 13.51
C PRO A 72 1.66 -10.02 12.53
N ASP A 73 1.73 -10.93 11.56
CA ASP A 73 0.66 -11.21 10.61
C ASP A 73 -0.51 -11.78 11.41
N VAL A 74 -1.30 -10.90 12.04
CA VAL A 74 -2.55 -11.24 12.73
C VAL A 74 -3.71 -10.39 12.19
N PRO A 75 -4.79 -11.04 11.72
CA PRO A 75 -5.96 -10.33 11.22
C PRO A 75 -6.73 -9.69 12.39
N VAL A 76 -7.08 -8.41 12.24
CA VAL A 76 -8.03 -7.70 13.10
C VAL A 76 -9.34 -7.46 12.37
N ALA A 77 -10.45 -7.57 13.10
CA ALA A 77 -11.78 -7.33 12.56
C ALA A 77 -12.11 -5.83 12.66
N LEU A 78 -12.02 -5.13 11.53
CA LEU A 78 -12.42 -3.72 11.41
C LEU A 78 -13.89 -3.61 10.96
N PRO A 79 -14.55 -2.45 11.16
CA PRO A 79 -15.90 -2.21 10.66
C PRO A 79 -16.08 -2.42 9.15
N CYS A 80 -14.98 -2.31 8.39
CA CYS A 80 -14.96 -2.51 6.94
C CYS A 80 -14.51 -3.92 6.51
N GLY A 81 -14.20 -4.83 7.43
CA GLY A 81 -13.71 -6.18 7.12
C GLY A 81 -12.50 -6.57 7.96
N VAL A 82 -11.88 -7.70 7.64
CA VAL A 82 -10.61 -8.10 8.27
C VAL A 82 -9.47 -7.27 7.66
N ARG A 83 -8.54 -6.75 8.46
CA ARG A 83 -7.29 -6.15 7.96
C ARG A 83 -6.11 -6.69 8.75
N TRP A 84 -4.91 -6.61 8.19
CA TRP A 84 -3.70 -6.67 9.00
C TRP A 84 -3.51 -5.33 9.70
N CYS A 85 -2.93 -5.37 10.89
CA CYS A 85 -2.65 -4.19 11.66
C CYS A 85 -1.55 -3.34 10.99
N GLY A 86 -1.95 -2.24 10.38
CA GLY A 86 -1.07 -1.37 9.60
C GLY A 86 -0.74 -1.92 8.22
N HIS A 87 -0.35 -1.02 7.33
CA HIS A 87 0.13 -1.38 6.00
C HIS A 87 1.63 -1.71 6.07
N GLU A 88 1.99 -2.93 5.68
CA GLU A 88 3.37 -3.27 5.41
C GLU A 88 3.71 -2.80 4.00
N TRP A 89 4.51 -1.73 3.90
CA TRP A 89 5.01 -1.29 2.61
C TRP A 89 5.87 -2.38 1.98
N GLN A 90 5.30 -3.10 1.03
CA GLN A 90 5.97 -4.16 0.28
C GLN A 90 6.19 -3.66 -1.15
N ALA A 91 7.23 -2.85 -1.31
CA ALA A 91 7.77 -2.54 -2.62
C ALA A 91 8.62 -3.72 -3.11
N GLY A 92 8.14 -4.47 -4.11
CA GLY A 92 8.87 -5.60 -4.69
C GLY A 92 8.01 -6.86 -4.83
N ASP A 93 8.63 -8.00 -5.13
CA ASP A 93 7.97 -9.29 -5.29
C ASP A 93 7.18 -9.65 -4.02
N ILE A 94 5.85 -9.57 -4.10
CA ILE A 94 4.97 -10.01 -3.02
C ILE A 94 4.90 -11.52 -3.09
N THR A 95 5.51 -12.17 -2.09
CA THR A 95 5.51 -13.62 -1.99
C THR A 95 4.34 -14.06 -1.14
N TYR A 96 3.23 -14.44 -1.77
CA TYR A 96 2.15 -15.07 -1.03
C TYR A 96 2.55 -16.49 -0.59
N PRO A 97 2.17 -16.93 0.62
CA PRO A 97 2.34 -18.32 1.03
C PRO A 97 1.38 -19.26 0.28
N TRP A 98 0.41 -18.72 -0.48
CA TRP A 98 -0.58 -19.44 -1.28
C TRP A 98 -0.77 -18.78 -2.65
N ASP A 99 -1.01 -19.58 -3.68
CA ASP A 99 -1.41 -19.07 -5.00
C ASP A 99 -2.89 -18.66 -4.92
N GLU A 100 -3.19 -17.36 -5.02
CA GLU A 100 -4.57 -16.87 -5.15
C GLU A 100 -5.22 -17.27 -6.49
N GLY A 101 -4.49 -17.97 -7.37
CA GLY A 101 -5.00 -18.53 -8.61
C GLY A 101 -4.97 -17.57 -9.79
N TRP A 102 -4.25 -16.44 -9.65
CA TRP A 102 -4.24 -15.36 -10.64
C TRP A 102 -3.03 -15.40 -11.59
N GLY A 103 -1.96 -16.12 -11.25
CA GLY A 103 -0.81 -16.33 -12.14
C GLY A 103 -0.13 -15.06 -12.66
N ARG A 104 -0.22 -13.94 -11.92
CA ARG A 104 0.37 -12.65 -12.31
C ARG A 104 1.62 -12.34 -11.50
N ASP A 105 2.59 -11.74 -12.16
CA ASP A 105 3.79 -11.22 -11.52
C ASP A 105 3.42 -9.97 -10.71
N LEU A 106 3.33 -10.12 -9.38
CA LEU A 106 3.35 -8.97 -8.47
C LEU A 106 4.81 -8.64 -8.18
N PRO A 107 5.16 -7.34 -8.12
CA PRO A 107 4.28 -6.20 -7.80
C PRO A 107 3.78 -5.39 -9.00
N LEU A 108 4.22 -5.67 -10.23
CA LEU A 108 3.83 -4.92 -11.43
C LEU A 108 2.88 -5.75 -12.29
N VAL A 109 1.61 -5.38 -12.30
CA VAL A 109 0.61 -6.04 -13.12
C VAL A 109 0.47 -5.34 -14.47
N ASP A 110 0.79 -6.03 -15.55
CA ASP A 110 0.45 -5.61 -16.91
C ASP A 110 -0.88 -6.24 -17.34
N LEU A 111 -1.95 -5.44 -17.35
CA LEU A 111 -3.30 -5.87 -17.71
C LEU A 111 -3.47 -6.12 -19.22
N THR A 112 -2.44 -5.86 -20.04
CA THR A 112 -2.45 -6.16 -21.48
C THR A 112 -1.74 -7.45 -21.84
N ALA A 113 -1.09 -8.10 -20.87
CA ALA A 113 -0.30 -9.31 -21.11
C ALA A 113 -1.15 -10.56 -21.42
N ASP A 114 -2.43 -10.56 -21.08
CA ASP A 114 -3.37 -11.68 -21.30
C ASP A 114 -4.68 -11.20 -21.94
N ASP A 115 -5.10 -11.87 -23.02
CA ASP A 115 -6.37 -11.64 -23.71
C ASP A 115 -7.59 -11.91 -22.80
N ALA A 116 -7.43 -12.69 -21.72
CA ALA A 116 -8.48 -12.92 -20.73
C ALA A 116 -8.72 -11.73 -19.78
N ALA A 117 -7.77 -10.78 -19.70
CA ALA A 117 -7.80 -9.64 -18.76
C ALA A 117 -8.62 -8.42 -19.27
N VAL A 118 -9.28 -8.52 -20.43
CA VAL A 118 -9.93 -7.38 -21.09
C VAL A 118 -11.00 -6.70 -20.22
N GLU A 119 -11.77 -7.47 -19.44
CA GLU A 119 -12.78 -6.88 -18.54
C GLU A 119 -12.13 -6.09 -17.39
N GLU A 120 -11.06 -6.62 -16.81
CA GLU A 120 -10.31 -5.98 -15.72
C GLU A 120 -9.57 -4.73 -16.21
N LEU A 121 -9.00 -4.79 -17.42
CA LEU A 121 -8.36 -3.65 -18.07
C LEU A 121 -9.34 -2.50 -18.29
N GLU A 122 -10.54 -2.78 -18.82
CA GLU A 122 -11.56 -1.76 -19.03
C GLU A 122 -12.08 -1.19 -17.72
N LYS A 123 -12.27 -2.03 -16.68
CA LYS A 123 -12.60 -1.55 -15.33
C LYS A 123 -11.51 -0.65 -14.77
N PHE A 124 -10.25 -1.09 -14.80
CA PHE A 124 -9.10 -0.30 -14.34
C PHE A 124 -9.06 1.08 -15.00
N ARG A 125 -9.19 1.15 -16.33
CA ARG A 125 -9.24 2.41 -17.10
C ARG A 125 -10.39 3.34 -16.69
N GLN A 126 -11.58 2.78 -16.51
CA GLN A 126 -12.75 3.55 -16.07
C GLN A 126 -12.54 4.12 -14.67
N LEU A 127 -11.98 3.32 -13.77
CA LEU A 127 -11.74 3.67 -12.37
C LEU A 127 -10.71 4.79 -12.26
N VAL A 128 -9.53 4.60 -12.87
CA VAL A 128 -8.47 5.62 -12.83
C VAL A 128 -8.78 6.84 -13.72
N GLY A 129 -9.84 6.77 -14.54
CA GLY A 129 -10.25 7.83 -15.43
C GLY A 129 -9.29 8.09 -16.60
N ASP A 130 -8.41 7.14 -16.90
CA ASP A 130 -7.44 7.22 -18.00
C ASP A 130 -7.59 6.01 -18.94
N PRO A 131 -8.05 6.22 -20.19
CA PRO A 131 -8.19 5.14 -21.17
C PRO A 131 -6.84 4.53 -21.62
N ARG A 132 -5.71 5.14 -21.25
CA ARG A 132 -4.36 4.61 -21.55
C ARG A 132 -3.81 3.74 -20.44
N ALA A 133 -4.42 3.75 -19.26
CA ALA A 133 -3.95 2.99 -18.14
C ALA A 133 -3.99 1.49 -18.48
N SER A 134 -2.89 0.81 -18.18
CA SER A 134 -2.70 -0.61 -18.44
C SER A 134 -1.90 -1.32 -17.37
N ARG A 135 -1.18 -0.57 -16.53
CA ARG A 135 -0.25 -1.13 -15.57
C ARG A 135 -0.51 -0.59 -14.17
N ALA A 136 -0.50 -1.47 -13.19
CA ALA A 136 -0.63 -1.13 -11.78
C ALA A 136 0.62 -1.59 -11.01
N VAL A 137 1.09 -0.77 -10.07
CA VAL A 137 2.13 -1.16 -9.11
C VAL A 137 1.50 -1.31 -7.74
N LEU A 138 1.55 -2.52 -7.20
CA LEU A 138 1.12 -2.82 -5.84
C LEU A 138 2.08 -2.20 -4.81
N LEU A 139 1.52 -1.53 -3.80
CA LEU A 139 2.27 -0.92 -2.70
C LEU A 139 2.27 -1.79 -1.44
N THR A 140 1.12 -2.40 -1.15
CA THR A 140 0.84 -3.20 0.06
C THR A 140 -0.46 -3.98 -0.19
N TYR A 141 -0.69 -5.05 0.56
CA TYR A 141 -1.94 -5.80 0.53
C TYR A 141 -2.48 -6.08 1.94
N SER A 142 -3.75 -6.52 2.04
CA SER A 142 -4.31 -7.07 3.27
C SER A 142 -5.30 -8.21 3.03
N ASP A 143 -5.41 -9.18 3.95
CA ASP A 143 -6.30 -10.35 3.79
C ASP A 143 -7.77 -10.02 4.15
N GLY A 144 -8.22 -8.84 3.73
CA GLY A 144 -9.61 -8.40 3.77
C GLY A 144 -9.76 -7.00 3.20
N TYR A 145 -10.76 -6.22 3.61
CA TYR A 145 -11.14 -5.00 2.89
C TYR A 145 -10.60 -3.72 3.58
N PRO A 146 -9.86 -2.85 2.86
CA PRO A 146 -9.38 -2.99 1.48
C PRO A 146 -8.21 -3.97 1.37
N ASN A 147 -8.16 -4.71 0.26
CA ASN A 147 -7.14 -5.74 0.04
C ASN A 147 -5.89 -5.12 -0.59
N TYR A 148 -5.86 -4.93 -1.90
CA TYR A 148 -4.67 -4.48 -2.61
C TYR A 148 -4.64 -2.96 -2.74
N LEU A 149 -3.61 -2.29 -2.20
CA LEU A 149 -3.39 -0.86 -2.44
C LEU A 149 -2.34 -0.64 -3.52
N PHE A 150 -2.69 0.04 -4.60
CA PHE A 150 -1.82 0.21 -5.76
C PHE A 150 -1.87 1.65 -6.33
N ILE A 151 -0.92 1.93 -7.22
CA ILE A 151 -0.88 3.15 -8.05
C ILE A 151 -1.01 2.78 -9.53
N ASN A 152 -1.55 3.69 -10.35
CA ASN A 152 -1.46 3.58 -11.80
C ASN A 152 0.00 3.83 -12.23
N ALA A 153 0.63 2.83 -12.83
CA ALA A 153 2.02 2.94 -13.31
C ALA A 153 2.14 3.86 -14.55
N ASP A 154 1.01 4.10 -15.22
CA ASP A 154 0.86 4.96 -16.40
C ASP A 154 0.31 6.36 -16.04
N ASP A 155 0.28 6.72 -14.75
CA ASP A 155 -0.30 8.00 -14.28
C ASP A 155 0.38 9.21 -14.98
N PRO A 156 -0.40 10.21 -15.47
CA PRO A 156 0.16 11.42 -16.07
C PRO A 156 1.02 12.27 -15.12
N HIS A 157 0.88 12.07 -13.80
CA HIS A 157 1.64 12.71 -12.73
C HIS A 157 2.43 11.65 -11.93
N PRO A 158 3.41 10.96 -12.53
CA PRO A 158 4.08 9.81 -11.91
C PRO A 158 4.91 10.17 -10.67
N GLY A 159 5.10 11.46 -10.39
CA GLY A 159 5.73 11.93 -9.15
C GLY A 159 4.80 11.87 -7.94
N ASP A 160 3.48 11.92 -8.12
CA ASP A 160 2.53 11.87 -7.00
C ASP A 160 1.19 11.25 -7.46
N PRO A 161 1.20 9.96 -7.83
CA PRO A 161 0.06 9.29 -8.43
C PRO A 161 -1.07 9.08 -7.42
N ALA A 162 -2.32 8.96 -7.87
CA ALA A 162 -3.44 8.58 -7.01
C ALA A 162 -3.28 7.14 -6.47
N VAL A 163 -3.79 6.90 -5.26
CA VAL A 163 -3.76 5.59 -4.59
C VAL A 163 -5.15 4.97 -4.58
N TRP A 164 -5.21 3.72 -4.98
CA TRP A 164 -6.44 2.95 -5.17
C TRP A 164 -6.38 1.68 -4.36
N SER A 165 -7.53 1.19 -3.92
CA SER A 165 -7.67 -0.10 -3.27
C SER A 165 -8.62 -1.04 -4.01
N THR A 166 -8.45 -2.35 -3.83
CA THR A 166 -9.40 -3.38 -4.31
C THR A 166 -10.17 -4.03 -3.16
N ASP A 167 -11.25 -4.74 -3.48
CA ASP A 167 -11.85 -5.74 -2.60
C ASP A 167 -11.04 -7.04 -2.55
N HIS A 168 -11.41 -7.87 -1.58
CA HIS A 168 -10.84 -9.21 -1.37
C HIS A 168 -11.36 -10.24 -2.38
N GLU A 169 -12.57 -10.04 -2.94
CA GLU A 169 -13.24 -11.04 -3.78
C GLU A 169 -12.85 -10.97 -5.29
N GLY A 170 -11.95 -10.07 -5.68
CA GLY A 170 -11.26 -10.12 -6.97
C GLY A 170 -10.45 -8.85 -7.33
N PHE A 171 -9.28 -9.04 -7.95
CA PHE A 171 -8.24 -8.01 -8.14
C PHE A 171 -8.65 -6.68 -8.82
N PHE A 172 -9.82 -6.59 -9.46
CA PHE A 172 -10.39 -5.32 -9.94
C PHE A 172 -11.93 -5.34 -9.96
N ARG A 173 -12.58 -6.09 -9.04
CA ARG A 173 -14.04 -6.21 -9.02
C ARG A 173 -14.71 -5.03 -8.36
N GLU A 174 -14.26 -4.67 -7.16
CA GLU A 174 -14.64 -3.45 -6.50
C GLU A 174 -13.38 -2.65 -6.18
N LEU A 175 -13.36 -1.37 -6.54
CA LEU A 175 -12.26 -0.48 -6.25
C LEU A 175 -12.72 0.85 -5.72
N GLU A 176 -11.95 1.37 -4.78
CA GLU A 176 -12.17 2.67 -4.20
C GLU A 176 -10.91 3.53 -4.33
N ALA A 177 -11.13 4.80 -4.67
CA ALA A 177 -10.08 5.81 -4.58
C ALA A 177 -9.79 6.03 -3.09
N THR A 178 -8.71 5.43 -2.60
CA THR A 178 -8.30 5.57 -1.20
C THR A 178 -7.79 6.98 -0.96
N ALA A 179 -7.03 7.56 -1.90
CA ALA A 179 -6.56 8.94 -1.82
C ALA A 179 -6.30 9.55 -3.21
N PRO A 180 -6.50 10.88 -3.37
CA PRO A 180 -6.24 11.57 -4.63
C PRO A 180 -4.76 11.61 -5.03
N SER A 181 -3.82 11.31 -4.12
CA SER A 181 -2.38 11.27 -4.38
C SER A 181 -1.65 10.40 -3.34
N LEU A 182 -0.44 9.95 -3.66
CA LEU A 182 0.40 9.16 -2.77
C LEU A 182 0.85 10.00 -1.56
N SER A 183 1.13 11.28 -1.76
CA SER A 183 1.45 12.18 -0.66
C SER A 183 0.26 12.40 0.28
N ASP A 184 -0.97 12.46 -0.23
CA ASP A 184 -2.18 12.51 0.59
C ASP A 184 -2.39 11.21 1.37
N TRP A 185 -2.24 10.05 0.72
CA TRP A 185 -2.36 8.75 1.38
C TRP A 185 -1.34 8.58 2.52
N LEU A 186 -0.06 8.90 2.26
CA LEU A 186 1.01 8.88 3.27
C LEU A 186 0.75 9.93 4.37
N GLY A 187 0.16 11.07 4.02
CA GLY A 187 -0.21 12.12 4.97
C GLY A 187 -1.26 11.69 6.00
N ARG A 188 -2.05 10.65 5.72
CA ARG A 188 -3.04 10.08 6.65
C ARG A 188 -2.44 9.09 7.64
N GLN A 189 -1.21 8.65 7.39
CA GLN A 189 -0.50 7.72 8.27
C GLN A 189 0.08 8.47 9.47
N LEU A 190 0.06 7.85 10.64
CA LEU A 190 0.60 8.38 11.88
C LEU A 190 2.09 8.09 11.97
N THR A 191 2.84 9.05 12.48
CA THR A 191 4.20 8.80 13.01
C THR A 191 4.13 8.00 14.31
N ASP A 192 5.26 7.40 14.71
CA ASP A 192 5.39 6.74 16.02
C ASP A 192 4.97 7.66 17.18
N GLU A 193 5.41 8.93 17.15
CA GLU A 193 5.05 9.93 18.18
C GLU A 193 3.55 10.23 18.24
N GLU A 194 2.85 10.15 17.09
CA GLU A 194 1.40 10.34 17.00
C GLU A 194 0.63 9.07 17.38
N LEU A 195 1.17 7.89 17.08
CA LEU A 195 0.55 6.59 17.32
C LEU A 195 0.57 6.19 18.78
N TYR A 196 1.73 6.25 19.44
CA TYR A 196 1.92 5.67 20.78
C TYR A 196 0.92 6.19 21.85
N PRO A 197 0.58 7.49 21.90
CA PRO A 197 -0.39 8.00 22.88
C PRO A 197 -1.84 7.50 22.66
N LEU A 198 -2.14 7.02 21.44
CA LEU A 198 -3.46 6.56 21.05
C LEU A 198 -3.67 5.07 21.32
N LEU A 199 -2.59 4.29 21.47
CA LEU A 199 -2.65 2.88 21.81
C LEU A 199 -3.36 2.64 23.16
N ARG A 200 -4.02 1.49 23.26
CA ARG A 200 -4.76 1.03 24.43
C ARG A 200 -4.44 -0.45 24.65
N ASP A 201 -4.41 -0.86 25.93
CA ASP A 201 -4.38 -2.28 26.29
C ASP A 201 -5.67 -3.00 25.85
#